data_AF-A0A3D9L719-F1
#
_entry.id   AF-A0A3D9L719-F1
#
_cell.length_a   1.000
_cell.length_b   1.000
_cell.length_c   1.000
_cell.angle_alpha   90.00
_cell.angle_beta   90.00
_cell.angle_gamma   90.00
#
_symmetry.space_group_name_H-M   'P 1'
#
loop_
_entity.id
_entity.type
_entity.pdbx_description
1 polymer ?
#
loop_
_entity_poly.entity_id
_entity_poly.type
_entity_poly.pdbx_seq_one_letter_code
_entity_poly.pdbx_strand_id
1 'polypeptide(L)'
;MQINTDLIKHKQRIYIGGTNGVDEIFELVKFVLDHVNKPADFFTVGADNTLTDAPVVFIKGGDELDGDDAIFHQLDIHILLLHRIKDKLPKGYDTIDAYVAQYEKLADSLPKAGTFIFNVDDNMATLIGKKEREDVKNIEYSALPSTKTSSGFTFNIGSGAVAVSTSDEKFPKYLAGVQAVLKRIGISDAQILSALKDY
;
A
#
# COMPACT_ATOMS: atom_id res chain seq x y z
N MET A 1 4.28 -22.66 0.68
CA MET A 1 2.81 -22.49 0.78
C MET A 1 2.31 -21.98 -0.54
N GLN A 2 1.36 -22.66 -1.18
CA GLN A 2 0.79 -22.21 -2.45
C GLN A 2 -0.46 -21.36 -2.20
N ILE A 3 -0.50 -20.15 -2.75
CA ILE A 3 -1.68 -19.27 -2.67
C ILE A 3 -2.65 -19.65 -3.78
N ASN A 4 -3.91 -19.90 -3.43
CA ASN A 4 -4.96 -20.00 -4.44
C ASN A 4 -5.30 -18.60 -4.98
N THR A 5 -4.74 -18.26 -6.14
CA THR A 5 -4.97 -16.96 -6.79
C THR A 5 -6.18 -16.93 -7.72
N ASP A 6 -6.90 -18.04 -7.88
CA ASP A 6 -8.08 -18.10 -8.76
C ASP A 6 -9.16 -17.09 -8.38
N LEU A 7 -9.25 -16.74 -7.09
CA LEU A 7 -10.23 -15.78 -6.58
C LEU A 7 -9.90 -14.33 -6.95
N ILE A 8 -8.63 -14.04 -7.28
CA ILE A 8 -8.14 -12.68 -7.57
C ILE A 8 -7.62 -12.52 -9.00
N LYS A 9 -7.55 -13.59 -9.80
CA LYS A 9 -6.91 -13.59 -11.12
C LYS A 9 -7.53 -12.65 -12.15
N HIS A 10 -8.81 -12.31 -12.00
CA HIS A 10 -9.55 -11.42 -12.90
C HIS A 10 -9.73 -10.00 -12.34
N LYS A 11 -9.07 -9.69 -11.23
CA LYS A 11 -9.14 -8.38 -10.57
C LYS A 11 -7.83 -7.61 -10.79
N GLN A 12 -7.90 -6.28 -10.72
CA GLN A 12 -6.70 -5.48 -10.54
C GLN A 12 -6.19 -5.67 -9.10
N ARG A 13 -4.91 -6.03 -8.97
CA ARG A 13 -4.29 -6.50 -7.72
C ARG A 13 -3.34 -5.44 -7.22
N ILE A 14 -3.65 -4.89 -6.06
CA ILE A 14 -2.92 -3.79 -5.43
C ILE A 14 -2.30 -4.32 -4.14
N TYR A 15 -0.97 -4.41 -4.09
CA TYR A 15 -0.25 -4.92 -2.94
C TYR A 15 0.27 -3.79 -2.07
N ILE A 16 -0.02 -3.81 -0.77
CA ILE A 16 0.49 -2.84 0.21
C ILE A 16 1.57 -3.53 1.03
N GLY A 17 2.83 -3.27 0.70
CA GLY A 17 4.01 -3.91 1.28
C GLY A 17 4.86 -3.02 2.19
N GLY A 18 5.81 -3.66 2.86
CA GLY A 18 6.70 -3.09 3.86
C GLY A 18 6.62 -3.83 5.20
N THR A 19 7.51 -3.51 6.13
CA THR A 19 7.53 -4.09 7.50
C THR A 19 6.83 -3.20 8.53
N ASN A 20 6.42 -1.98 8.16
CA ASN A 20 5.78 -1.03 9.06
C ASN A 20 4.72 -0.22 8.30
N GLY A 21 3.57 0.07 8.91
CA GLY A 21 2.52 0.89 8.31
C GLY A 21 1.60 0.16 7.33
N VAL A 22 1.79 -1.14 7.10
CA VAL A 22 0.99 -1.94 6.15
C VAL A 22 -0.45 -2.05 6.61
N ASP A 23 -0.67 -2.46 7.87
CA ASP A 23 -2.00 -2.62 8.44
C ASP A 23 -2.74 -1.27 8.48
N GLU A 24 -2.06 -0.21 8.92
CA GLU A 24 -2.65 1.13 9.02
C GLU A 24 -3.07 1.67 7.65
N ILE A 25 -2.26 1.48 6.60
CA ILE A 25 -2.62 1.88 5.23
C ILE A 25 -3.75 1.01 4.70
N PHE A 26 -3.71 -0.30 4.93
CA PHE A 26 -4.72 -1.25 4.46
C PHE A 26 -6.10 -0.93 5.03
N GLU A 27 -6.19 -0.71 6.35
CA GLU A 27 -7.43 -0.34 7.02
C GLU A 27 -7.90 1.08 6.64
N LEU A 28 -6.98 2.04 6.47
CA LEU A 28 -7.35 3.39 6.03
C LEU A 28 -7.84 3.42 4.57
N VAL A 29 -7.27 2.59 3.68
CA VAL A 29 -7.82 2.36 2.33
C VAL A 29 -9.25 1.84 2.43
N LYS A 30 -9.49 0.82 3.27
CA LYS A 30 -10.81 0.24 3.48
C LYS A 30 -11.82 1.26 3.96
N PHE A 31 -11.47 2.00 5.01
CA PHE A 31 -12.28 3.09 5.55
C PHE A 31 -12.69 4.10 4.47
N VAL A 32 -11.74 4.58 3.65
CA VAL A 32 -12.05 5.56 2.59
C VAL A 32 -12.95 4.95 1.52
N LEU A 33 -12.70 3.71 1.09
CA LEU A 33 -13.48 3.06 0.03
C LEU A 33 -14.91 2.75 0.45
N ASP A 34 -15.10 2.29 1.69
CA ASP A 34 -16.41 2.05 2.30
C ASP A 34 -17.20 3.37 2.37
N HIS A 35 -16.58 4.45 2.84
CA HIS A 35 -17.21 5.77 2.92
C HIS A 35 -17.73 6.27 1.57
N VAL A 36 -16.96 6.09 0.50
CA VAL A 36 -17.30 6.57 -0.84
C VAL A 36 -18.09 5.56 -1.66
N ASN A 37 -18.46 4.41 -1.07
CA ASN A 37 -19.15 3.31 -1.70
C ASN A 37 -18.48 2.83 -3.01
N LYS A 38 -17.14 2.77 -3.02
CA LYS A 38 -16.39 2.23 -4.16
C LYS A 38 -16.14 0.74 -3.94
N PRO A 39 -16.64 -0.16 -4.81
CA PRO A 39 -16.45 -1.59 -4.63
C PRO A 39 -14.98 -1.97 -4.79
N ALA A 40 -14.44 -2.65 -3.77
CA ALA A 40 -13.13 -3.26 -3.76
C ALA A 40 -13.14 -4.44 -2.78
N ASP A 41 -12.35 -5.46 -3.08
CA ASP A 41 -12.12 -6.57 -2.16
C ASP A 41 -10.84 -6.38 -1.36
N PHE A 42 -10.76 -7.06 -0.21
CA PHE A 42 -9.62 -7.04 0.69
C PHE A 42 -9.16 -8.47 0.93
N PHE A 43 -7.87 -8.72 0.67
CA PHE A 43 -7.27 -10.04 0.71
C PHE A 43 -6.06 -10.06 1.64
N THR A 44 -6.05 -10.98 2.60
CA THR A 44 -4.91 -11.27 3.48
C THR A 44 -4.52 -12.73 3.30
N VAL A 45 -3.25 -13.00 3.02
CA VAL A 45 -2.78 -14.37 2.82
C VAL A 45 -2.91 -15.17 4.12
N GLY A 46 -3.41 -16.40 4.03
CA GLY A 46 -3.61 -17.28 5.19
C GLY A 46 -4.84 -16.94 6.05
N ALA A 47 -5.57 -15.88 5.72
CA ALA A 47 -6.85 -15.56 6.36
C ALA A 47 -8.04 -16.13 5.55
N ASP A 48 -9.20 -16.20 6.21
CA ASP A 48 -10.47 -16.41 5.51
C ASP A 48 -10.90 -15.10 4.84
N ASN A 49 -11.00 -15.12 3.51
CA ASN A 49 -11.25 -13.94 2.70
C ASN A 49 -12.62 -14.06 2.03
N THR A 50 -13.49 -13.08 2.25
CA THR A 50 -14.76 -12.97 1.52
C THR A 50 -14.56 -12.01 0.35
N LEU A 51 -14.54 -12.55 -0.87
CA LEU A 51 -14.32 -11.80 -2.10
C LEU A 51 -15.63 -11.70 -2.90
N THR A 52 -15.85 -10.56 -3.52
CA THR A 52 -17.05 -10.24 -4.32
C THR A 52 -16.73 -10.26 -5.82
N ASP A 53 -17.58 -9.67 -6.66
CA ASP A 53 -17.30 -9.41 -8.08
C ASP A 53 -16.58 -8.06 -8.31
N ALA A 54 -16.15 -7.38 -7.25
CA ALA A 54 -15.44 -6.11 -7.34
C ALA A 54 -14.22 -6.20 -8.29
N PRO A 55 -13.96 -5.18 -9.12
CA PRO A 55 -12.91 -5.24 -10.13
C PRO A 55 -11.49 -5.08 -9.56
N VAL A 56 -11.36 -4.63 -8.31
CA VAL A 56 -10.09 -4.34 -7.63
C VAL A 56 -10.02 -5.16 -6.35
N VAL A 57 -8.84 -5.67 -6.03
CA VAL A 57 -8.51 -6.26 -4.74
C VAL A 57 -7.27 -5.59 -4.16
N PHE A 58 -7.38 -5.16 -2.90
CA PHE A 58 -6.24 -4.76 -2.08
C PHE A 58 -5.73 -5.98 -1.33
N ILE A 59 -4.43 -6.22 -1.45
CA ILE A 59 -3.74 -7.33 -0.82
C ILE A 59 -2.86 -6.78 0.28
N LYS A 60 -3.12 -7.24 1.50
CA LYS A 60 -2.32 -6.89 2.67
C LYS A 60 -0.97 -7.58 2.54
N GLY A 61 0.10 -6.80 2.64
CA GLY A 61 1.44 -7.33 2.56
C GLY A 61 1.78 -8.23 3.74
N GLY A 62 2.58 -9.24 3.44
CA GLY A 62 3.12 -10.21 4.40
C GLY A 62 4.54 -10.61 4.00
N ASP A 63 5.19 -11.33 4.91
CA ASP A 63 6.60 -11.70 4.81
C ASP A 63 6.79 -13.22 4.76
N GLU A 64 5.72 -13.98 4.54
CA GLU A 64 5.78 -15.42 4.49
C GLU A 64 6.63 -15.91 3.30
N LEU A 65 7.28 -17.05 3.49
CA LEU A 65 8.13 -17.68 2.48
C LEU A 65 7.51 -18.97 1.94
N ASP A 66 7.76 -19.23 0.66
CA ASP A 66 7.60 -20.53 0.03
C ASP A 66 8.98 -21.03 -0.43
N GLY A 67 9.65 -21.80 0.44
CA GLY A 67 11.09 -22.05 0.29
C GLY A 67 11.87 -20.78 0.62
N ASP A 68 12.69 -20.31 -0.33
CA ASP A 68 13.52 -19.11 -0.19
C ASP A 68 12.87 -17.85 -0.81
N ASP A 69 11.74 -18.01 -1.50
CA ASP A 69 11.04 -16.94 -2.18
C ASP A 69 9.84 -16.43 -1.35
N ALA A 70 9.62 -15.12 -1.38
CA ALA A 70 8.44 -14.53 -0.76
C ALA A 70 7.16 -14.98 -1.47
N ILE A 71 6.13 -15.30 -0.69
CA ILE A 71 4.84 -15.79 -1.23
C ILE A 71 4.17 -14.79 -2.16
N PHE A 72 4.47 -13.49 -2.01
CA PHE A 72 3.86 -12.43 -2.80
C PHE A 72 4.26 -12.48 -4.28
N HIS A 73 5.31 -13.23 -4.64
CA HIS A 73 5.66 -13.49 -6.05
C HIS A 73 4.62 -14.32 -6.79
N GLN A 74 3.72 -15.00 -6.07
CA GLN A 74 2.64 -15.78 -6.68
C GLN A 74 1.41 -14.94 -7.06
N LEU A 75 1.38 -13.65 -6.71
CA LEU A 75 0.16 -12.83 -6.73
C LEU A 75 -0.06 -12.02 -8.02
N ASP A 76 0.86 -12.02 -8.99
CA ASP A 76 0.75 -11.26 -10.25
C ASP A 76 0.32 -9.79 -10.05
N ILE A 77 1.07 -9.06 -9.23
CA ILE A 77 0.70 -7.72 -8.74
C ILE A 77 0.71 -6.69 -9.89
N HIS A 78 -0.31 -5.82 -9.92
CA HIS A 78 -0.42 -4.76 -10.92
C HIS A 78 0.04 -3.40 -10.38
N ILE A 79 -0.26 -3.13 -9.11
CA ILE A 79 0.15 -1.92 -8.40
C ILE A 79 0.82 -2.35 -7.10
N LEU A 80 2.09 -2.00 -6.93
CA LEU A 80 2.82 -2.19 -5.69
C LEU A 80 2.88 -0.85 -4.96
N LEU A 81 2.45 -0.80 -3.70
CA LEU A 81 2.80 0.25 -2.76
C LEU A 81 3.81 -0.31 -1.78
N LEU A 82 5.00 0.29 -1.69
CA LEU A 82 5.99 -0.05 -0.68
C LEU A 82 6.13 1.10 0.32
N HIS A 83 5.63 0.90 1.54
CA HIS A 83 5.62 1.97 2.54
C HIS A 83 6.98 2.13 3.21
N ARG A 84 7.42 1.17 4.02
CA ARG A 84 8.67 1.28 4.78
C ARG A 84 9.25 -0.10 5.05
N ILE A 85 10.57 -0.22 4.94
CA ILE A 85 11.30 -1.43 5.36
C ILE A 85 12.25 -1.01 6.50
N LYS A 86 11.81 -1.17 7.75
CA LYS A 86 12.58 -0.82 8.95
C LYS A 86 12.51 -1.87 10.07
N ASP A 87 13.33 -1.61 11.09
CA ASP A 87 13.27 -2.09 12.47
C ASP A 87 13.64 -3.56 12.71
N LYS A 88 13.01 -4.51 12.01
CA LYS A 88 13.27 -5.94 12.19
C LYS A 88 13.22 -6.70 10.88
N LEU A 89 14.15 -7.63 10.74
CA LEU A 89 14.15 -8.64 9.70
C LEU A 89 12.96 -9.60 9.92
N PRO A 90 12.09 -9.81 8.92
CA PRO A 90 11.00 -10.75 9.07
C PRO A 90 11.49 -12.18 9.24
N LYS A 91 10.65 -13.01 9.87
CA LYS A 91 10.98 -14.39 10.17
C LYS A 91 11.24 -15.17 8.88
N GLY A 92 12.37 -15.88 8.83
CA GLY A 92 12.75 -16.72 7.69
C GLY A 92 13.77 -16.06 6.75
N TYR A 93 14.02 -14.76 6.90
CA TYR A 93 15.11 -14.09 6.19
C TYR A 93 16.37 -14.08 7.04
N ASP A 94 17.52 -14.29 6.40
CA ASP A 94 18.84 -14.27 7.05
C ASP A 94 19.46 -12.86 7.10
N THR A 95 19.17 -12.03 6.09
CA THR A 95 19.69 -10.66 5.99
C THR A 95 18.64 -9.68 5.47
N ILE A 96 18.79 -8.41 5.84
CA ILE A 96 17.95 -7.33 5.30
C ILE A 96 18.09 -7.21 3.78
N ASP A 97 19.27 -7.48 3.23
CA ASP A 97 19.52 -7.46 1.80
C ASP A 97 18.74 -8.56 1.08
N ALA A 98 18.64 -9.76 1.65
CA ALA A 98 17.82 -10.83 1.10
C ALA A 98 16.34 -10.44 1.07
N TYR A 99 15.86 -9.76 2.10
CA TYR A 99 14.49 -9.26 2.17
C TYR A 99 14.23 -8.12 1.15
N VAL A 100 15.13 -7.15 1.06
CA VAL A 100 15.09 -6.06 0.07
C VAL A 100 15.12 -6.62 -1.36
N ALA A 101 15.94 -7.65 -1.62
CA ALA A 101 16.01 -8.32 -2.91
C ALA A 101 14.69 -8.97 -3.32
N GLN A 102 13.88 -9.47 -2.37
CA GLN A 102 12.53 -9.97 -2.68
C GLN A 102 11.61 -8.85 -3.18
N TYR A 103 11.65 -7.66 -2.58
CA TYR A 103 10.87 -6.53 -3.09
C TYR A 103 11.41 -5.98 -4.41
N GLU A 104 12.73 -6.01 -4.62
CA GLU A 104 13.29 -5.65 -5.92
C GLU A 104 12.84 -6.61 -7.02
N LYS A 105 12.90 -7.92 -6.77
CA LYS A 105 12.37 -8.95 -7.66
C LYS A 105 10.88 -8.77 -7.94
N LEU A 106 10.09 -8.36 -6.92
CA LEU A 106 8.67 -8.09 -7.08
C LEU A 106 8.42 -6.84 -7.94
N ALA A 107 9.17 -5.77 -7.69
CA ALA A 107 9.04 -4.54 -8.47
C ALA A 107 9.48 -4.78 -9.93
N ASP A 108 10.49 -5.61 -10.16
CA ASP A 108 10.96 -6.02 -11.50
C ASP A 108 9.95 -6.93 -12.23
N SER A 109 9.08 -7.64 -11.51
CA SER A 109 8.05 -8.51 -12.10
C SER A 109 6.72 -7.81 -12.41
N LEU A 110 6.61 -6.51 -12.09
CA LEU A 110 5.42 -5.74 -12.43
C LEU A 110 5.15 -5.76 -13.95
N PRO A 111 3.88 -5.93 -14.37
CA PRO A 111 3.54 -6.04 -15.78
C PRO A 111 3.68 -4.69 -16.50
N LYS A 112 3.63 -4.71 -17.84
CA LYS A 112 3.49 -3.49 -18.65
C LYS A 112 2.28 -2.68 -18.17
N ALA A 113 2.44 -1.36 -18.11
CA ALA A 113 1.51 -0.41 -17.50
C ALA A 113 1.27 -0.61 -15.98
N GLY A 114 2.10 -1.43 -15.32
CA GLY A 114 2.14 -1.56 -13.87
C GLY A 114 2.52 -0.25 -13.19
N THR A 115 2.24 -0.15 -11.90
CA THR A 115 2.59 1.04 -11.10
C THR A 115 3.35 0.63 -9.85
N PHE A 116 4.49 1.28 -9.60
CA PHE A 116 5.21 1.17 -8.34
C PHE A 116 5.13 2.49 -7.58
N ILE A 117 4.48 2.46 -6.42
CA ILE A 117 4.30 3.58 -5.49
C ILE A 117 5.24 3.35 -4.30
N PHE A 118 6.07 4.33 -3.95
CA PHE A 118 7.01 4.16 -2.84
C PHE A 118 7.19 5.43 -2.02
N ASN A 119 7.46 5.22 -0.73
CA ASN A 119 7.70 6.30 0.22
C ASN A 119 9.13 6.81 0.11
N VAL A 120 9.30 8.08 -0.26
CA VAL A 120 10.64 8.68 -0.36
C VAL A 120 11.25 9.03 1.00
N ASP A 121 10.47 8.98 2.09
CA ASP A 121 10.96 9.15 3.46
C ASP A 121 11.64 7.86 4.00
N ASP A 122 11.69 6.79 3.20
CA ASP A 122 12.30 5.51 3.55
C ASP A 122 13.41 5.14 2.57
N ASN A 123 14.64 4.98 3.08
CA ASN A 123 15.82 4.76 2.25
C ASN A 123 15.73 3.47 1.42
N MET A 124 15.16 2.40 1.99
CA MET A 124 15.06 1.10 1.32
C MET A 124 13.98 1.11 0.24
N ALA A 125 12.80 1.64 0.57
CA ALA A 125 11.75 1.84 -0.44
C ALA A 125 12.22 2.74 -1.58
N THR A 126 12.96 3.82 -1.25
CA THR A 126 13.55 4.74 -2.24
C THR A 126 14.58 4.04 -3.13
N LEU A 127 15.46 3.22 -2.54
CA LEU A 127 16.47 2.47 -3.29
C LEU A 127 15.83 1.59 -4.38
N ILE A 128 14.78 0.84 -4.02
CA ILE A 128 14.07 -0.04 -4.97
C ILE A 128 13.25 0.78 -5.97
N GLY A 129 12.61 1.85 -5.49
CA GLY A 129 11.69 2.72 -6.23
C GLY A 129 12.34 3.57 -7.31
N LYS A 130 13.58 4.04 -7.08
CA LYS A 130 14.30 4.87 -8.04
C LYS A 130 14.88 4.12 -9.23
N LYS A 131 14.89 2.78 -9.19
CA LYS A 131 15.24 1.96 -10.35
C LYS A 131 14.15 2.12 -11.42
N GLU A 132 14.53 2.66 -12.58
CA GLU A 132 13.64 2.76 -13.73
C GLU A 132 13.37 1.37 -14.31
N ARG A 133 12.12 1.16 -14.74
CA ARG A 133 11.64 -0.09 -15.32
C ARG A 133 10.83 0.27 -16.56
N GLU A 134 11.15 -0.37 -17.68
CA GLU A 134 10.42 -0.16 -18.92
C GLU A 134 8.94 -0.49 -18.72
N ASP A 135 8.06 0.36 -19.25
CA ASP A 135 6.60 0.21 -19.18
C ASP A 135 5.99 0.22 -17.76
N VAL A 136 6.74 0.47 -16.69
CA VAL A 136 6.25 0.57 -15.31
C VAL A 136 6.30 2.03 -14.84
N LYS A 137 5.20 2.53 -14.28
CA LYS A 137 5.12 3.89 -13.76
C LYS A 137 5.57 3.94 -12.30
N ASN A 138 6.62 4.68 -12.02
CA ASN A 138 7.05 5.01 -10.66
C ASN A 138 6.29 6.23 -10.11
N ILE A 139 5.84 6.16 -8.87
CA ILE A 139 5.16 7.24 -8.15
C ILE A 139 5.79 7.39 -6.76
N GLU A 140 6.39 8.54 -6.55
CA GLU A 140 6.94 8.94 -5.27
C GLU A 140 5.84 9.56 -4.40
N TYR A 141 5.85 9.26 -3.10
CA TYR A 141 5.10 10.03 -2.11
C TYR A 141 5.92 10.23 -0.83
N SER A 142 5.63 11.31 -0.11
CA SER A 142 6.14 11.61 1.22
C SER A 142 4.98 11.97 2.15
N ALA A 143 5.25 12.10 3.44
CA ALA A 143 4.24 12.51 4.42
C ALA A 143 3.39 13.71 3.92
N LEU A 144 2.06 13.64 4.07
CA LEU A 144 1.22 14.75 3.68
C LEU A 144 1.52 15.98 4.55
N PRO A 145 1.67 17.17 3.94
CA PRO A 145 1.77 18.42 4.68
C PRO A 145 0.59 18.57 5.63
N SER A 146 0.90 18.76 6.91
CA SER A 146 -0.11 18.88 7.96
C SER A 146 0.36 19.79 9.07
N THR A 147 -0.59 20.42 9.75
CA THR A 147 -0.35 21.20 10.96
C THR A 147 -0.71 20.34 12.17
N LYS A 148 0.26 20.03 13.03
CA LYS A 148 0.02 19.31 14.28
C LYS A 148 -0.81 20.18 15.23
N THR A 149 -1.84 19.61 15.82
CA THR A 149 -2.72 20.24 16.81
C THR A 149 -2.61 19.50 18.15
N SER A 150 -3.33 19.95 19.18
CA SER A 150 -3.36 19.27 20.48
C SER A 150 -4.03 17.90 20.44
N SER A 151 -4.89 17.63 19.44
CA SER A 151 -5.65 16.38 19.32
C SER A 151 -5.31 15.54 18.08
N GLY A 152 -4.41 16.01 17.21
CA GLY A 152 -4.02 15.29 16.00
C GLY A 152 -3.42 16.22 14.94
N PHE A 153 -4.03 16.24 13.75
CA PHE A 153 -3.49 16.92 12.58
C PHE A 153 -4.58 17.64 11.78
N THR A 154 -4.24 18.78 11.20
CA THR A 154 -5.03 19.41 10.13
C THR A 154 -4.33 19.22 8.80
N PHE A 155 -5.03 18.65 7.82
CA PHE A 155 -4.55 18.38 6.48
C PHE A 155 -5.17 19.36 5.48
N ASN A 156 -4.36 19.82 4.52
CA ASN A 156 -4.86 20.53 3.34
C ASN A 156 -4.72 19.59 2.13
N ILE A 157 -5.84 19.07 1.64
CA ILE A 157 -5.88 18.10 0.53
C ILE A 157 -6.68 18.71 -0.62
N GLY A 158 -6.03 18.92 -1.76
CA GLY A 158 -6.61 19.67 -2.87
C GLY A 158 -6.95 21.10 -2.44
N SER A 159 -8.22 21.50 -2.64
CA SER A 159 -8.72 22.81 -2.22
C SER A 159 -9.43 22.81 -0.85
N GLY A 160 -9.42 21.67 -0.13
CA GLY A 160 -10.12 21.50 1.14
C GLY A 160 -9.18 21.31 2.32
N ALA A 161 -9.70 21.56 3.52
CA ALA A 161 -9.03 21.26 4.78
C ALA A 161 -9.88 20.30 5.64
N VAL A 162 -9.20 19.43 6.38
CA VAL A 162 -9.84 18.50 7.34
C VAL A 162 -8.96 18.34 8.58
N ALA A 163 -9.60 18.39 9.76
CA ALA A 163 -8.95 18.09 11.03
C ALA A 163 -9.24 16.63 11.38
N VAL A 164 -8.19 15.86 11.66
CA VAL A 164 -8.27 14.45 12.04
C VAL A 164 -7.70 14.31 13.45
N SER A 165 -8.49 13.73 14.34
CA SER A 165 -8.09 13.50 15.73
C SER A 165 -7.45 12.12 15.85
N THR A 166 -6.15 12.07 16.09
CA THR A 166 -5.38 10.83 16.21
C THR A 166 -4.14 11.06 17.06
N SER A 167 -3.79 10.09 17.89
CA SER A 167 -2.54 10.09 18.64
C SER A 167 -1.36 9.55 17.84
N ASP A 168 -1.61 9.00 16.64
CA ASP A 168 -0.55 8.41 15.82
C ASP A 168 0.20 9.48 15.03
N GLU A 169 1.44 9.74 15.43
CA GLU A 169 2.31 10.72 14.79
C GLU A 169 2.72 10.36 13.35
N LYS A 170 2.58 9.09 12.96
CA LYS A 170 2.89 8.59 11.62
C LYS A 170 1.69 8.68 10.68
N PHE A 171 0.51 9.03 11.18
CA PHE A 171 -0.71 9.13 10.38
C PHE A 171 -0.55 9.96 9.09
N PRO A 172 0.16 11.12 9.06
CA PRO A 172 0.41 11.85 7.81
C PRO A 172 1.12 11.02 6.72
N LYS A 173 1.97 10.06 7.11
CA LYS A 173 2.68 9.17 6.19
C LYS A 173 1.77 8.06 5.66
N TYR A 174 0.92 7.52 6.52
CA TYR A 174 -0.06 6.51 6.13
C TYR A 174 -1.06 7.10 5.14
N LEU A 175 -1.61 8.28 5.48
CA LEU A 175 -2.57 8.97 4.63
C LEU A 175 -1.98 9.36 3.26
N ALA A 176 -0.69 9.69 3.18
CA ALA A 176 -0.01 9.93 1.91
C ALA A 176 0.03 8.68 1.01
N GLY A 177 0.34 7.52 1.59
CA GLY A 177 0.30 6.24 0.87
C GLY A 177 -1.11 5.91 0.37
N VAL A 178 -2.12 6.11 1.23
CA VAL A 178 -3.54 5.95 0.87
C VAL A 178 -3.92 6.89 -0.29
N GLN A 179 -3.55 8.17 -0.21
CA GLN A 179 -3.84 9.12 -1.29
C GLN A 179 -3.18 8.70 -2.60
N ALA A 180 -1.90 8.29 -2.57
CA ALA A 180 -1.15 7.89 -3.75
C ALA A 180 -1.79 6.67 -4.44
N VAL A 181 -2.19 5.65 -3.68
CA VAL A 181 -2.78 4.43 -4.23
C VAL A 181 -4.22 4.64 -4.70
N LEU A 182 -5.05 5.34 -3.92
CA LEU A 182 -6.47 5.55 -4.24
C LEU A 182 -6.66 6.44 -5.47
N LYS A 183 -5.75 7.39 -5.72
CA LYS A 183 -5.71 8.16 -6.97
C LYS A 183 -5.54 7.28 -8.21
N ARG A 184 -4.89 6.11 -8.09
CA ARG A 184 -4.71 5.18 -9.23
C ARG A 184 -5.98 4.48 -9.64
N ILE A 185 -6.93 4.33 -8.73
CA ILE A 185 -8.23 3.70 -8.99
C ILE A 185 -9.37 4.72 -9.08
N GLY A 186 -9.03 5.99 -9.29
CA GLY A 186 -9.97 7.06 -9.59
C GLY A 186 -10.68 7.66 -8.38
N ILE A 187 -10.14 7.51 -7.17
CA ILE A 187 -10.63 8.25 -6.00
C ILE A 187 -9.98 9.64 -5.99
N SER A 188 -10.82 10.66 -5.90
CA SER A 188 -10.40 12.06 -5.87
C SER A 188 -9.97 12.53 -4.47
N ASP A 189 -9.20 13.61 -4.43
CA ASP A 189 -8.82 14.29 -3.18
C ASP A 189 -10.05 14.73 -2.37
N ALA A 190 -11.12 15.18 -3.04
CA ALA A 190 -12.37 15.55 -2.40
C ALA A 190 -13.07 14.36 -1.72
N GLN A 191 -13.01 13.17 -2.33
CA GLN A 191 -13.55 11.94 -1.76
C GLN A 191 -12.76 11.48 -0.53
N ILE A 192 -11.43 11.49 -0.60
CA ILE A 192 -10.57 11.18 0.55
C ILE A 192 -10.84 12.17 1.69
N LEU A 193 -10.87 13.47 1.38
CA LEU A 193 -11.17 14.51 2.36
C LEU A 193 -12.56 14.36 2.97
N SER A 194 -13.55 13.90 2.19
CA SER A 194 -14.89 13.61 2.72
C SER A 194 -14.88 12.46 3.73
N ALA A 195 -14.15 11.37 3.45
CA ALA A 195 -14.06 10.24 4.36
C ALA A 195 -13.38 10.62 5.68
N LEU A 196 -12.30 11.41 5.61
CA LEU A 196 -11.55 11.84 6.79
C LEU A 196 -12.33 12.72 7.77
N LYS A 197 -13.48 13.27 7.37
CA LYS A 197 -14.35 14.02 8.30
C LYS A 197 -15.01 13.12 9.33
N ASP A 198 -15.13 11.83 9.02
CA ASP A 198 -15.77 10.82 9.86
C ASP A 198 -14.74 9.85 10.49
N TYR A 199 -13.44 10.19 10.43
CA TYR A 199 -12.33 9.39 10.97
C TYR A 199 -12.10 9.61 12.47
#